data_AF-A0A2T2SQC6-F1
#
_entry.id   AF-A0A2T2SQC6-F1
#
_cell.length_a   1.000
_cell.length_b   1.000
_cell.length_c   1.000
_cell.angle_alpha   90.00
_cell.angle_beta   90.00
_cell.angle_gamma   90.00
#
_symmetry.space_group_name_H-M   'P 1'
#
loop_
_entity.id
_entity.type
_entity.pdbx_description
1 polymer ?
#
loop_
_entity_poly.entity_id
_entity_poly.type
_entity_poly.pdbx_seq_one_letter_code
_entity_poly.pdbx_strand_id
1 'polypeptide(L)'
;MRFSCCPPPSRPAIPALLATTSLAAVLSLGLLSGCSGFSSDEKPLPDSTFTTMLTELHLAKARIMVEDSVPVDLRDSVFARHGVDSTAFYATLNYYSRRPKAFEAVYSSVIDTLQSVQYP
;
A
#
# COMPACT_ATOMS: atom_id res chain seq x y z
N MET A 1 -19.08 -68.09 -16.62
CA MET A 1 -18.19 -68.82 -15.68
C MET A 1 -17.59 -67.82 -14.71
N ARG A 2 -17.83 -67.98 -13.41
CA ARG A 2 -17.19 -67.25 -12.30
C ARG A 2 -16.81 -68.30 -11.25
N PHE A 3 -15.60 -68.21 -10.72
CA PHE A 3 -15.18 -68.32 -9.30
C PHE A 3 -13.70 -68.74 -9.18
N SER A 4 -13.03 -68.17 -8.16
CA SER A 4 -11.85 -68.66 -7.41
C SER A 4 -10.51 -67.89 -7.52
N CYS A 5 -10.42 -66.86 -6.66
CA CYS A 5 -9.47 -66.51 -5.58
C CYS A 5 -7.93 -66.80 -5.56
N CYS A 6 -7.20 -65.69 -5.25
CA CYS A 6 -5.99 -65.47 -4.38
C CYS A 6 -4.56 -65.79 -4.86
N PRO A 7 -3.47 -65.16 -4.32
CA PRO A 7 -3.24 -63.88 -3.57
C PRO A 7 -1.98 -63.05 -4.09
N PRO A 8 -1.53 -61.93 -3.46
CA PRO A 8 -0.52 -60.98 -3.99
C PRO A 8 0.91 -61.19 -3.41
N PRO A 9 1.96 -60.53 -3.97
CA PRO A 9 2.69 -59.48 -3.24
C PRO A 9 3.26 -58.40 -4.19
N SER A 10 3.81 -57.23 -3.84
CA SER A 10 4.19 -56.53 -2.61
C SER A 10 4.26 -55.04 -3.01
N ARG A 11 3.73 -54.13 -2.19
CA ARG A 11 3.86 -52.67 -2.43
C ARG A 11 5.27 -52.22 -2.02
N PRO A 12 6.04 -51.52 -2.87
CA PRO A 12 7.12 -50.69 -2.37
C PRO A 12 6.51 -49.42 -1.76
N ALA A 13 6.90 -49.14 -0.52
CA ALA A 13 6.61 -47.91 0.19
C ALA A 13 7.25 -46.74 -0.56
N ILE A 14 6.43 -45.85 -1.12
CA ILE A 14 6.90 -44.57 -1.64
C ILE A 14 6.93 -43.61 -0.45
N PRO A 15 8.08 -43.05 -0.06
CA PRO A 15 8.16 -42.20 1.12
C PRO A 15 7.50 -40.85 0.84
N ALA A 16 6.33 -40.64 1.45
CA ALA A 16 5.57 -39.39 1.46
C ALA A 16 6.20 -38.29 2.33
N LEU A 17 7.54 -38.18 2.34
CA LEU A 17 8.30 -37.33 3.26
C LEU A 17 9.15 -36.25 2.57
N LEU A 18 9.16 -36.20 1.24
CA LEU A 18 9.90 -35.19 0.47
C LEU A 18 9.03 -34.07 -0.13
N ALA A 19 7.70 -34.19 -0.04
CA ALA A 19 6.79 -33.21 -0.64
C ALA A 19 6.48 -31.99 0.25
N THR A 20 6.80 -32.04 1.54
CA THR A 20 6.45 -30.96 2.49
C THR A 20 7.52 -29.88 2.61
N THR A 21 8.77 -30.16 2.23
CA THR A 21 9.87 -29.18 2.31
C THR A 21 9.90 -28.21 1.11
N SER A 22 9.40 -28.62 -0.06
CA SER A 22 9.41 -27.79 -1.26
C SER A 22 8.41 -26.64 -1.19
N LEU A 23 7.22 -26.86 -0.62
CA LEU A 23 6.18 -25.83 -0.56
C LEU A 23 6.56 -24.69 0.39
N ALA A 24 7.16 -25.01 1.54
CA ALA A 24 7.63 -24.02 2.50
C ALA A 24 8.78 -23.17 1.95
N ALA A 25 9.71 -23.77 1.19
CA ALA A 25 10.81 -23.05 0.55
C ALA A 25 10.31 -22.08 -0.55
N VAL A 26 9.32 -22.47 -1.35
CA VAL A 26 8.75 -21.60 -2.39
C VAL A 26 7.95 -20.43 -1.77
N LEU A 27 7.21 -20.69 -0.69
CA LEU A 27 6.49 -19.65 0.07
C LEU A 27 7.44 -18.66 0.74
N SER A 28 8.59 -19.11 1.25
CA SER A 28 9.58 -18.24 1.89
C SER A 28 10.40 -17.42 0.89
N LEU A 29 10.72 -17.94 -0.31
CA LEU A 29 11.38 -17.14 -1.35
C LEU A 29 10.48 -16.04 -1.95
N GLY A 30 9.15 -16.24 -2.00
CA GLY A 30 8.19 -15.23 -2.49
C GLY A 30 7.99 -14.03 -1.55
N LEU A 31 8.31 -14.19 -0.26
CA LEU A 31 8.18 -13.11 0.74
C LEU A 31 9.36 -12.13 0.71
N LEU A 32 10.49 -12.49 0.08
CA LEU A 32 11.68 -11.63 -0.04
C LEU A 32 11.70 -10.76 -1.31
N SER A 33 10.76 -10.91 -2.25
CA SER A 33 10.66 -10.04 -3.43
C SER A 33 9.96 -8.69 -3.16
N GLY A 34 9.58 -8.41 -1.91
CA GLY A 34 9.16 -7.07 -1.50
C GLY A 34 10.37 -6.26 -1.02
N CYS A 35 10.62 -5.11 -1.65
CA CYS A 35 11.52 -4.00 -1.22
C CYS A 35 12.70 -3.65 -2.13
N SER A 36 12.67 -3.94 -3.44
CA SER A 36 13.58 -3.24 -4.37
C SER A 36 12.87 -2.10 -5.09
N GLY A 37 12.85 -0.96 -4.40
CA GLY A 37 13.11 0.37 -4.96
C GLY A 37 12.50 0.71 -6.32
N PHE A 38 11.19 0.99 -6.36
CA PHE A 38 10.73 2.10 -7.22
C PHE A 38 11.26 3.39 -6.59
N SER A 39 12.50 3.73 -6.93
CA SER A 39 13.04 5.08 -6.75
C SER A 39 12.99 5.69 -8.13
N SER A 40 11.82 6.19 -8.53
CA SER A 40 11.80 7.17 -9.61
C SER A 40 12.66 8.33 -9.12
N ASP A 41 13.67 8.73 -9.89
CA ASP A 41 14.52 9.91 -9.64
C ASP A 41 13.71 11.22 -9.82
N GLU A 42 12.41 11.11 -9.61
CA GLU A 42 11.44 12.16 -9.83
C GLU A 42 11.48 13.08 -8.63
N LYS A 43 11.80 14.34 -8.93
CA LYS A 43 11.85 15.40 -7.94
C LYS A 43 10.50 15.45 -7.21
N PRO A 44 10.47 15.35 -5.87
CA PRO A 44 9.23 15.47 -5.12
C PRO A 44 8.59 16.85 -5.38
N LEU A 45 7.28 16.91 -5.22
CA LEU A 45 6.55 18.18 -5.20
C LEU A 45 7.16 19.12 -4.15
N PRO A 46 7.05 20.46 -4.32
CA PRO A 46 7.45 21.39 -3.28
C PRO A 46 6.74 21.10 -1.95
N ASP A 47 7.47 21.19 -0.85
CA ASP A 47 6.98 20.88 0.50
C ASP A 47 5.70 21.65 0.83
N SER A 48 5.60 22.92 0.42
CA SER A 48 4.40 23.74 0.62
C SER A 48 3.20 23.19 -0.14
N THR A 49 3.34 22.89 -1.43
CA THR A 49 2.28 22.29 -2.25
C THR A 49 1.85 20.94 -1.67
N PHE A 50 2.80 20.08 -1.32
CA PHE A 50 2.50 18.77 -0.77
C PHE A 50 1.79 18.84 0.59
N THR A 51 2.23 19.76 1.46
CA THR A 51 1.58 20.03 2.76
C THR A 51 0.15 20.51 2.56
N THR A 52 -0.08 21.50 1.70
CA THR A 52 -1.43 22.02 1.41
C THR A 52 -2.35 20.92 0.87
N MET A 53 -1.87 20.12 -0.07
CA MET A 53 -2.63 19.00 -0.62
C MET A 53 -2.97 17.95 0.44
N LEU A 54 -2.04 17.60 1.31
CA LEU A 54 -2.31 16.68 2.43
C LEU A 54 -3.40 17.24 3.36
N THR A 55 -3.29 18.51 3.75
CA THR A 55 -4.30 19.18 4.58
C THR A 55 -5.68 19.14 3.93
N GLU A 56 -5.78 19.53 2.66
CA GLU A 56 -7.06 19.51 1.93
C GLU A 56 -7.64 18.10 1.81
N LEU A 57 -6.81 17.09 1.58
CA LEU A 57 -7.25 15.69 1.55
C LEU A 57 -7.72 15.18 2.92
N HIS A 58 -7.09 15.61 4.01
CA HIS A 58 -7.56 15.28 5.36
C HIS A 58 -8.93 15.90 5.65
N LEU A 59 -9.10 17.18 5.31
CA LEU A 59 -10.39 17.87 5.47
C LEU A 59 -11.47 17.27 4.57
N ALA A 60 -11.14 16.95 3.32
CA ALA A 60 -11.99 16.24 2.38
C ALA A 60 -12.48 14.91 2.96
N LYS A 61 -11.57 14.11 3.51
CA LYS A 61 -11.90 12.83 4.14
C LYS A 61 -12.80 13.01 5.36
N ALA A 62 -12.53 14.01 6.20
CA ALA A 62 -13.38 14.32 7.35
C ALA A 62 -14.80 14.72 6.91
N ARG A 63 -14.93 15.50 5.83
CA ARG A 63 -16.22 15.88 5.25
C ARG A 63 -17.03 14.68 4.77
N ILE A 64 -16.39 13.74 4.07
CA ILE A 64 -17.00 12.46 3.64
C ILE A 64 -17.56 11.67 4.83
N MET A 65 -16.94 11.78 6.00
CA MET A 65 -17.39 11.05 7.20
C MET A 65 -18.61 11.66 7.88
N VAL A 66 -18.92 12.94 7.64
CA VAL A 66 -19.95 13.68 8.38
C VAL A 66 -21.13 14.09 7.49
N GLU A 67 -20.91 14.26 6.19
CA GLU A 67 -21.96 14.70 5.25
C GLU A 67 -22.53 13.52 4.46
N ASP A 68 -23.87 13.45 4.40
CA ASP A 68 -24.60 12.42 3.63
C ASP A 68 -24.46 12.59 2.10
N SER A 69 -24.10 13.79 1.64
CA SER A 69 -23.96 14.11 0.22
C SER A 69 -22.60 14.75 -0.08
N VAL A 70 -21.58 13.91 -0.31
CA VAL A 70 -20.26 14.39 -0.75
C VAL A 70 -20.03 14.04 -2.23
N PRO A 71 -19.47 14.97 -3.04
CA PRO A 71 -19.10 14.68 -4.41
C PRO A 71 -18.18 13.46 -4.51
N VAL A 72 -18.48 12.58 -5.47
CA VAL A 72 -17.76 11.31 -5.68
C VAL A 72 -16.27 11.52 -5.98
N ASP A 73 -15.91 12.68 -6.56
CA ASP A 73 -14.57 12.98 -7.06
C ASP A 73 -13.84 14.07 -6.26
N LEU A 74 -14.14 14.22 -4.97
CA LEU A 74 -13.61 15.33 -4.17
C LEU A 74 -12.07 15.28 -4.06
N ARG A 75 -11.47 14.08 -3.98
CA ARG A 75 -10.01 13.89 -4.06
C ARG A 75 -9.45 14.40 -5.38
N ASP A 76 -10.08 14.02 -6.49
CA ASP A 76 -9.59 14.36 -7.83
C ASP A 76 -9.75 15.86 -8.08
N SER A 77 -10.76 16.50 -7.46
CA SER A 77 -10.92 17.96 -7.46
C SER A 77 -9.79 18.69 -6.70
N VAL A 78 -9.24 18.09 -5.63
CA VAL A 78 -8.07 18.62 -4.91
C VAL A 78 -6.85 18.55 -5.83
N PHE A 79 -6.60 17.41 -6.46
CA PHE A 79 -5.50 17.24 -7.41
C PHE A 79 -5.58 18.23 -8.58
N ALA A 80 -6.76 18.38 -9.18
CA ALA A 80 -6.99 19.33 -10.27
C ALA A 80 -6.76 20.78 -9.86
N ARG A 81 -7.16 21.18 -8.63
CA ARG A 81 -6.98 22.55 -8.12
C ARG A 81 -5.52 22.96 -8.01
N HIS A 82 -4.65 22.03 -7.66
CA HIS A 82 -3.21 22.26 -7.54
C HIS A 82 -2.44 21.99 -8.84
N GLY A 83 -3.13 21.54 -9.90
CA GLY A 83 -2.47 21.15 -11.16
C GLY A 83 -1.52 19.97 -11.01
N VAL A 84 -1.76 19.10 -10.02
CA VAL A 84 -0.90 17.99 -9.66
C VAL A 84 -1.52 16.68 -10.12
N ASP A 85 -0.76 15.89 -10.88
CA ASP A 85 -1.16 14.53 -11.22
C ASP A 85 -1.10 13.59 -9.99
N SER A 86 -2.03 12.64 -9.92
CA SER A 86 -2.07 11.67 -8.82
C SER A 86 -0.77 10.87 -8.69
N THR A 87 -0.10 10.54 -9.81
CA THR A 87 1.17 9.82 -9.83
C THR A 87 2.28 10.65 -9.17
N ALA A 88 2.34 11.95 -9.48
CA ALA A 88 3.32 12.86 -8.88
C ALA A 88 3.10 13.00 -7.37
N PHE A 89 1.84 13.05 -6.93
CA PHE A 89 1.49 13.07 -5.51
C PHE A 89 1.94 11.77 -4.81
N TYR A 90 1.61 10.60 -5.37
CA TYR A 90 2.00 9.32 -4.77
C TYR A 90 3.50 9.06 -4.83
N ALA A 91 4.20 9.52 -5.87
CA ALA A 91 5.66 9.48 -5.93
C ALA A 91 6.27 10.33 -4.81
N THR A 92 5.73 11.53 -4.57
CA THR A 92 6.15 12.41 -3.46
C THR A 92 5.86 11.77 -2.10
N LEU A 93 4.69 11.18 -1.91
CA LEU A 93 4.36 10.46 -0.69
C LEU A 93 5.33 9.30 -0.43
N ASN A 94 5.65 8.52 -1.46
CA ASN A 94 6.63 7.44 -1.38
C ASN A 94 8.04 7.97 -1.09
N TYR A 95 8.43 9.13 -1.64
CA TYR A 95 9.70 9.80 -1.34
C TYR A 95 9.83 10.14 0.15
N TYR A 96 8.81 10.77 0.74
CA TYR A 96 8.82 11.14 2.16
C TYR A 96 8.65 9.95 3.10
N SER A 97 7.88 8.93 2.70
CA SER A 97 7.67 7.71 3.50
C SER A 97 8.97 6.96 3.81
N ARG A 98 10.01 7.11 2.96
CA ARG A 98 11.35 6.54 3.15
C ARG A 98 12.30 7.46 3.93
N ARG A 99 11.85 8.66 4.31
CA ARG A 99 12.65 9.73 4.94
C ARG A 99 11.92 10.29 6.16
N PRO A 100 11.80 9.51 7.25
CA PRO A 100 10.91 9.85 8.38
C PRO A 100 11.21 11.22 8.99
N LYS A 101 12.48 11.61 9.12
CA LYS A 101 12.86 12.94 9.65
C LYS A 101 12.41 14.09 8.76
N ALA A 102 12.45 13.93 7.44
CA ALA A 102 11.98 14.97 6.52
C ALA A 102 10.44 15.00 6.48
N PHE A 103 9.82 13.82 6.59
CA PHE A 103 8.36 13.72 6.59
C PHE A 103 7.74 14.31 7.85
N GLU A 104 8.43 14.22 9.00
CA GLU A 104 8.02 14.85 10.25
C GLU A 104 7.80 16.36 10.07
N ALA A 105 8.69 17.08 9.41
CA ALA A 105 8.53 18.52 9.19
C ALA A 105 7.31 18.87 8.33
N VAL A 106 7.08 18.10 7.25
CA VAL A 106 5.87 18.23 6.41
C VAL A 106 4.62 17.96 7.23
N TYR A 107 4.58 16.87 7.98
CA TYR A 107 3.38 16.44 8.69
C TYR A 107 3.08 17.33 9.91
N SER A 108 4.10 17.85 10.60
CA SER A 108 3.92 18.88 11.63
C SER A 108 3.24 20.12 11.06
N SER A 109 3.64 20.56 9.86
CA SER A 109 2.99 21.69 9.19
C SER A 109 1.52 21.40 8.83
N VAL A 110 1.19 20.16 8.46
CA VAL A 110 -0.21 19.72 8.26
C VAL A 110 -0.99 19.81 9.58
N ILE A 111 -0.44 19.29 10.68
CA ILE A 111 -1.08 19.31 12.00
C ILE A 111 -1.32 20.75 12.46
N ASP A 112 -0.31 21.61 12.39
CA ASP A 112 -0.40 23.02 12.78
C ASP A 112 -1.49 23.74 11.97
N THR A 113 -1.54 23.49 10.66
CA THR A 113 -2.58 24.06 9.79
C THR A 113 -3.97 23.57 10.19
N LEU A 114 -4.16 22.27 10.40
CA LEU A 114 -5.44 21.71 10.83
C LEU A 114 -5.90 22.26 12.19
N GLN A 115 -4.97 22.43 13.14
CA GLN A 115 -5.27 23.03 14.45
C GLN A 115 -5.71 24.49 14.33
N SER A 116 -5.05 25.28 13.49
CA SER A 116 -5.45 26.68 13.24
C SER A 116 -6.85 26.81 12.61
N VAL A 117 -7.26 25.85 11.79
CA VAL A 117 -8.62 25.83 11.22
C VAL A 117 -9.67 25.43 12.26
N GLN A 118 -9.31 24.57 13.21
CA GLN A 118 -10.22 24.11 14.27
C GLN A 118 -10.49 25.19 15.33
N TYR A 119 -9.50 26.03 15.62
CA TYR A 119 -9.58 27.11 16.61
C TYR A 119 -9.23 28.47 15.95
N PRO A 120 -10.14 29.04 15.14
CA PRO A 120 -9.95 30.34 14.52
C PRO A 120 -10.01 31.50 15.52
#